data_AF-A0A6M4DWN4-F1
#
_entry.id   AF-A0A6M4DWN4-F1
#
_cell.length_a   1.000
_cell.length_b   1.000
_cell.length_c   1.000
_cell.angle_alpha   90.00
_cell.angle_beta   90.00
_cell.angle_gamma   90.00
#
_symmetry.space_group_name_H-M   'P 1'
#
loop_
_entity.id
_entity.type
_entity.pdbx_description
1 polymer ?
#
loop_
_entity_poly.entity_id
_entity_poly.type
_entity_poly.pdbx_seq_one_letter_code
_entity_poly.pdbx_strand_id
1 'polypeptide(L)'
;AGEAPADRLKALVDAAVQPVMKANDIPGLAVAISLKGEPHYFSYGLASKEDGRRVTPETLFEIGSVSKTFTATLAGYALAQ
;
A
#
# COMPACT_ATOMS: atom_id res chain seq x y z
N ALA A 1 11.00 -7.88 28.20
CA ALA A 1 9.68 -7.28 27.91
C ALA A 1 9.32 -7.66 26.47
N GLY A 2 8.12 -8.18 26.21
CA GLY A 2 7.71 -8.55 24.85
C GLY A 2 7.40 -7.31 24.01
N GLU A 3 7.80 -7.32 22.74
CA GLU A 3 7.48 -6.25 21.77
C GLU A 3 5.96 -6.03 21.66
N ALA A 4 5.55 -4.77 21.43
CA ALA A 4 4.14 -4.48 21.20
C ALA A 4 3.68 -5.10 19.86
N PRO A 5 2.38 -5.45 19.71
CA PRO A 5 1.85 -5.96 18.45
C PRO A 5 2.13 -5.07 17.22
N ALA A 6 2.13 -3.74 17.42
CA ALA A 6 2.45 -2.77 16.36
C ALA A 6 3.91 -2.88 15.90
N ASP A 7 4.84 -3.08 16.83
CA ASP A 7 6.27 -3.23 16.53
C ASP A 7 6.52 -4.50 15.69
N ARG A 8 5.86 -5.60 16.06
CA ARG A 8 5.94 -6.85 15.28
C ARG A 8 5.35 -6.72 13.88
N LEU A 9 4.21 -6.06 13.73
CA LEU A 9 3.59 -5.86 12.42
C LEU A 9 4.49 -4.97 11.55
N LYS A 10 5.05 -3.90 12.12
CA LYS A 10 6.00 -3.05 11.41
C LYS A 10 7.24 -3.83 10.98
N ALA A 11 7.86 -4.59 11.89
CA ALA A 11 9.05 -5.39 11.59
C ALA A 11 8.79 -6.41 10.46
N LEU A 12 7.61 -7.04 10.47
CA LEU A 12 7.18 -7.96 9.41
C LEU A 12 7.06 -7.25 8.06
N VAL A 13 6.38 -6.12 8.01
CA VAL A 13 6.17 -5.38 6.75
C VAL A 13 7.49 -4.81 6.23
N ASP A 14 8.32 -4.22 7.10
CA ASP A 14 9.65 -3.72 6.76
C ASP A 14 10.51 -4.83 6.11
N ALA A 15 10.57 -6.01 6.75
CA ALA A 15 11.35 -7.15 6.28
C ALA A 15 10.86 -7.71 4.93
N ALA A 16 9.57 -7.62 4.64
CA ALA A 16 9.00 -8.05 3.36
C ALA A 16 9.22 -7.00 2.25
N VAL A 17 9.05 -5.72 2.56
CA VAL A 17 8.99 -4.64 1.57
C VAL A 17 10.38 -4.13 1.20
N GLN A 18 11.22 -3.82 2.19
CA GLN A 18 12.49 -3.13 1.96
C GLN A 18 13.45 -3.89 1.01
N PRO A 19 13.60 -5.23 1.10
CA PRO A 19 14.45 -5.96 0.17
C PRO A 19 13.93 -5.89 -1.26
N VAL A 20 12.62 -6.00 -1.47
CA VAL A 20 11.99 -5.96 -2.80
C VAL A 20 12.14 -4.58 -3.42
N MET A 21 11.92 -3.51 -2.64
CA MET A 21 12.13 -2.15 -3.12
C MET A 21 13.56 -1.92 -3.58
N LYS A 22 14.55 -2.37 -2.79
CA LYS A 22 15.97 -2.27 -3.16
C LYS A 22 16.30 -3.08 -4.42
N ALA A 23 15.82 -4.32 -4.50
CA ALA A 23 16.12 -5.21 -5.61
C ALA A 23 15.54 -4.73 -6.96
N ASN A 24 14.48 -3.92 -6.94
CA ASN A 24 13.77 -3.46 -8.13
C ASN A 24 13.86 -1.94 -8.36
N ASP A 25 14.72 -1.22 -7.61
CA ASP A 25 14.80 0.25 -7.60
C ASP A 25 13.42 0.95 -7.54
N ILE A 26 12.52 0.45 -6.69
CA ILE A 26 11.18 1.03 -6.51
C ILE A 26 11.34 2.34 -5.72
N PRO A 27 11.05 3.52 -6.32
CA PRO A 27 11.29 4.81 -5.66
C PRO A 27 10.44 5.01 -4.42
N GLY A 28 9.17 4.60 -4.48
CA GLY A 28 8.19 4.78 -3.42
C GLY A 28 7.12 3.70 -3.46
N LEU A 29 6.64 3.31 -2.27
CA LEU A 29 5.66 2.26 -2.11
C LEU A 29 4.80 2.55 -0.87
N ALA A 30 3.48 2.39 -0.99
CA ALA A 30 2.54 2.45 0.12
C ALA A 30 1.91 1.08 0.37
N VAL A 31 1.85 0.66 1.64
CA VAL A 31 1.17 -0.55 2.10
C VAL A 31 0.04 -0.15 3.04
N ALA A 32 -1.15 -0.70 2.79
CA ALA A 32 -2.29 -0.63 3.70
C ALA A 32 -2.76 -2.05 4.03
N ILE A 33 -2.95 -2.36 5.31
CA ILE A 33 -3.44 -3.65 5.80
C ILE A 33 -4.66 -3.39 6.67
N SER A 34 -5.79 -4.03 6.37
CA SER A 34 -6.94 -4.11 7.29
C SER A 34 -6.83 -5.42 8.07
N LEU A 35 -6.56 -5.33 9.38
CA LEU A 35 -6.37 -6.48 10.25
C LEU A 35 -7.29 -6.35 11.47
N LYS A 36 -8.23 -7.29 11.62
CA LYS A 36 -9.22 -7.27 12.72
C LYS A 36 -10.06 -5.98 12.77
N GLY A 37 -10.36 -5.39 11.60
CA GLY A 37 -11.12 -4.15 11.49
C GLY A 37 -10.29 -2.88 11.66
N GLU A 38 -9.00 -2.99 12.02
CA GLU A 38 -8.10 -1.86 12.21
C GLU A 38 -7.23 -1.64 10.97
N PRO A 39 -7.15 -0.41 10.43
CA PRO A 39 -6.25 -0.08 9.33
C PRO A 39 -4.82 0.18 9.85
N HIS A 40 -3.83 -0.36 9.14
CA HIS A 40 -2.42 -0.12 9.38
C HIS A 40 -1.73 0.33 8.08
N TYR A 41 -0.99 1.44 8.16
CA TYR A 41 -0.34 2.04 6.99
C TYR A 41 1.18 2.08 7.15
N PHE A 42 1.89 1.75 6.07
CA PHE A 42 3.34 1.81 5.99
C PHE A 42 3.73 2.45 4.66
N SER A 43 4.41 3.59 4.71
CA SER A 43 4.84 4.34 3.51
C SER A 43 6.35 4.38 3.42
N TYR A 44 6.88 4.12 2.23
CA TYR A 44 8.30 4.01 1.97
C TYR A 44 8.70 4.88 0.79
N GLY A 45 9.86 5.52 0.89
CA GLY A 45 10.50 6.21 -0.23
C GLY A 45 9.77 7.47 -0.70
N LEU A 46 9.87 7.72 -2.01
CA LEU A 46 9.50 8.97 -2.67
C LEU A 46 8.42 8.74 -3.73
N ALA A 47 7.40 9.59 -3.72
CA ALA A 47 6.40 9.70 -4.77
C ALA A 47 6.95 10.41 -6.02
N SER A 48 7.97 11.28 -5.85
CA SER A 48 8.73 11.90 -6.94
C SER A 48 10.19 11.98 -6.54
N LYS A 49 11.08 11.51 -7.44
CA LYS A 49 12.53 11.62 -7.25
C LYS A 49 13.02 13.05 -7.52
N GLU A 50 12.30 13.81 -8.33
CA GLU A 50 12.64 15.15 -8.80
C GLU A 50 12.52 16.21 -7.70
N ASP A 51 11.41 16.20 -6.96
CA ASP A 51 11.14 17.17 -5.88
C ASP A 51 11.29 16.57 -4.48
N GLY A 52 11.63 15.28 -4.39
CA GLY A 52 11.83 14.58 -3.12
C GLY A 52 10.55 14.38 -2.31
N ARG A 53 9.37 14.54 -2.91
CA ARG A 53 8.09 14.33 -2.22
C ARG A 53 7.98 12.90 -1.72
N ARG A 54 7.73 12.73 -0.42
CA ARG A 54 7.56 11.41 0.21
C ARG A 54 6.22 10.78 -0.13
N VAL A 55 6.22 9.44 -0.16
CA VAL A 55 4.96 8.68 -0.16
C VAL A 55 4.27 8.83 1.20
N THR A 56 2.96 8.98 1.15
CA THR A 56 2.04 8.92 2.29
C THR A 56 0.87 7.99 1.95
N PRO A 57 0.01 7.61 2.91
CA PRO A 57 -1.19 6.83 2.64
C PRO A 57 -2.16 7.50 1.65
N GLU A 58 -2.08 8.82 1.50
CA GLU A 58 -2.92 9.64 0.62
C GLU A 58 -2.30 9.86 -0.77
N THR A 59 -1.08 9.35 -1.02
CA THR A 59 -0.43 9.48 -2.33
C THR A 59 -1.22 8.72 -3.40
N LEU A 60 -1.53 9.40 -4.51
CA LEU A 60 -2.22 8.80 -5.64
C LEU A 60 -1.25 7.94 -6.46
N PHE A 61 -1.64 6.69 -6.70
CA PHE A 61 -0.95 5.76 -7.61
C PHE A 61 -1.91 5.30 -8.71
N GLU A 62 -1.38 5.11 -9.91
CA GLU A 62 -2.11 4.40 -10.96
C GLU A 62 -2.21 2.91 -10.62
N ILE A 63 -3.43 2.39 -10.45
CA ILE A 63 -3.66 0.99 -10.04
C ILE A 63 -3.83 0.02 -11.22
N GLY A 64 -3.77 0.52 -12.46
CA GLY A 64 -3.84 -0.28 -13.67
C GLY A 64 -5.06 -1.21 -13.74
N SER A 65 -4.83 -2.51 -13.96
CA SER A 65 -5.91 -3.49 -14.11
C SER A 65 -6.76 -3.71 -12.86
N VAL A 66 -6.34 -3.24 -11.68
CA VAL A 66 -7.23 -3.22 -10.51
C VAL A 66 -8.46 -2.35 -10.77
N SER A 67 -8.38 -1.33 -11.63
CA SER A 67 -9.55 -0.54 -12.07
C SER A 67 -10.68 -1.41 -12.65
N LYS A 68 -10.38 -2.60 -13.17
CA LYS A 68 -11.40 -3.54 -13.68
C LYS A 68 -12.33 -4.06 -12.59
N THR A 69 -11.89 -4.13 -11.33
CA THR A 69 -12.79 -4.52 -10.23
C THR A 69 -13.86 -3.45 -10.03
N PHE A 70 -13.52 -2.17 -10.14
CA PHE A 70 -14.50 -1.07 -10.09
C PHE A 70 -15.49 -1.16 -11.26
N THR A 71 -15.00 -1.40 -12.48
CA THR A 71 -15.87 -1.59 -13.66
C THR A 71 -16.78 -2.82 -13.49
N ALA A 72 -16.26 -3.93 -12.95
CA ALA A 72 -17.05 -5.12 -12.68
C ALA A 72 -18.12 -4.88 -11.61
N THR A 73 -17.79 -4.12 -10.55
CA THR A 73 -18.77 -3.68 -9.56
C THR A 73 -19.87 -2.82 -10.19
N LEU A 74 -19.51 -1.89 -11.09
CA LEU A 74 -20.48 -1.10 -11.85
C LEU A 74 -21.38 -1.97 -12.74
N ALA A 75 -20.81 -2.97 -13.43
CA ALA A 75 -21.59 -3.91 -14.22
C ALA A 75 -22.52 -4.76 -13.34
N GLY A 76 -22.04 -5.24 -12.20
CA GLY A 76 -22.86 -5.95 -11.21
C GLY A 76 -24.00 -5.08 -10.67
N TYR A 77 -23.75 -3.78 -10.46
CA TYR A 77 -24.80 -2.83 -10.09
C TYR A 77 -25.87 -2.72 -11.19
N ALA A 78 -25.48 -2.61 -12.46
CA ALA A 78 -26.42 -2.59 -13.58
C ALA A 78 -27.23 -3.88 -13.74
N LEU A 79 -26.65 -5.04 -13.40
CA LEU A 79 -27.35 -6.32 -13.40
C LEU A 79 -28.32 -6.50 -12.23
N ALA A 80 -28.11 -5.77 -11.12
CA ALA A 80 -28.96 -5.82 -9.94
C ALA A 80 -30.16 -4.86 -9.99
N GLN A 81 -30.21 -4.02 -11.03
CA GLN A 81 -31.34 -3.13 -11.34
C GLN A 81 -32.36 -3.84 -12.23
#